data_AF-A0A9P1BJ00-F1
#
_entry.id   AF-A0A9P1BJ00-F1
#
_cell.length_a   1.000
_cell.length_b   1.000
_cell.length_c   1.000
_cell.angle_alpha   90.00
_cell.angle_beta   90.00
_cell.angle_gamma   90.00
#
_symmetry.space_group_name_H-M   'P 1'
#
loop_
_entity.id
_entity.type
_entity.pdbx_description
1 polymer ?
#
loop_
_entity_poly.entity_id
_entity_poly.type
_entity_poly.pdbx_seq_one_letter_code
_entity_poly.pdbx_strand_id
1 'polypeptide(L)'
;MAPKKPAAKKGTVKSTMKALKKPAALKKPAAAAAKKPSVPKVAKELQALEAKVVNLERRPDRWKRVEAALKKELPWLKVERFLASDGSKSIIPEEEVSMKWNTSRNANFADFYEWAFEDGTTWMWAADAPEEDDTWKFTENGDGFSYIRDAPTFHEKEPPTGTLEKKATGEKFTVKLRFATKYLNPGETQLMSGGERGCAHSHR
;
A
#
# COMPACT_ATOMS: atom_id res chain seq x y z
N MET A 1 47.42 -0.33 -50.73
CA MET A 1 46.94 -1.70 -50.98
C MET A 1 45.42 -1.72 -50.88
N ALA A 2 44.73 -1.90 -52.00
CA ALA A 2 43.30 -2.29 -52.01
C ALA A 2 43.23 -3.82 -52.09
N PRO A 3 42.17 -4.45 -51.55
CA PRO A 3 41.13 -4.97 -52.46
C PRO A 3 39.71 -4.73 -51.91
N LYS A 4 38.82 -4.16 -52.73
CA LYS A 4 37.74 -4.81 -53.51
C LYS A 4 36.61 -5.49 -52.70
N LYS A 5 35.39 -4.96 -52.92
CA LYS A 5 34.05 -5.53 -52.63
C LYS A 5 33.92 -6.99 -53.07
N PRO A 6 32.85 -7.69 -52.62
CA PRO A 6 31.77 -7.91 -53.59
C PRO A 6 30.34 -7.72 -53.04
N ALA A 7 29.48 -7.33 -53.97
CA ALA A 7 28.02 -7.38 -53.87
C ALA A 7 27.50 -8.75 -54.36
N ALA A 8 26.41 -9.25 -53.76
CA ALA A 8 25.54 -10.33 -54.27
C ALA A 8 24.46 -10.60 -53.19
N LYS A 9 23.19 -10.93 -53.43
CA LYS A 9 22.38 -11.20 -54.63
C LYS A 9 20.91 -11.10 -54.17
N LYS A 10 20.04 -10.52 -54.99
CA LYS A 10 18.58 -10.63 -54.85
C LYS A 10 18.17 -12.07 -55.17
N GLY A 11 17.63 -12.78 -54.18
CA GLY A 11 17.02 -14.10 -54.35
C GLY A 11 15.52 -13.97 -54.57
N THR A 12 15.10 -14.10 -55.83
CA THR A 12 13.69 -14.21 -56.22
C THR A 12 13.22 -15.63 -55.94
N VAL A 13 12.47 -15.86 -54.86
CA VAL A 13 11.83 -17.16 -54.63
C VAL A 13 10.47 -17.16 -55.31
N LYS A 14 10.42 -17.71 -56.53
CA LYS A 14 9.18 -18.24 -57.10
C LYS A 14 8.89 -19.57 -56.40
N SER A 15 7.91 -19.59 -55.51
CA SER A 15 7.32 -20.83 -55.00
C SER A 15 5.91 -21.00 -55.57
N THR A 16 5.74 -22.15 -56.17
CA THR A 16 4.59 -22.68 -56.89
C THR A 16 3.33 -22.72 -56.03
N MET A 17 2.25 -22.10 -56.53
CA MET A 17 0.90 -22.33 -56.00
C MET A 17 0.50 -23.78 -56.29
N LYS A 18 0.65 -24.65 -55.28
CA LYS A 18 0.09 -26.00 -55.31
C LYS A 18 -1.39 -25.89 -54.93
N ALA A 19 -2.26 -26.19 -55.90
CA ALA A 19 -3.70 -26.24 -55.72
C ALA A 19 -4.09 -27.19 -54.57
N LEU A 20 -4.47 -26.61 -53.43
CA LEU A 20 -5.08 -27.34 -52.33
C LEU A 20 -6.54 -27.62 -52.67
N LYS A 21 -6.86 -28.91 -52.72
CA LYS A 21 -8.21 -29.46 -52.85
C LYS A 21 -9.11 -28.82 -51.79
N LYS A 22 -10.29 -28.36 -52.23
CA LYS A 22 -11.36 -27.81 -51.36
C LYS A 22 -11.65 -28.81 -50.23
N PRO A 23 -11.52 -28.45 -48.95
CA PRO A 23 -12.07 -29.27 -47.89
C PRO A 23 -13.60 -29.23 -47.97
N ALA A 24 -14.21 -30.40 -47.81
CA ALA A 24 -15.64 -30.60 -47.74
C ALA A 24 -16.30 -29.62 -46.76
N ALA A 25 -17.49 -29.14 -47.13
CA ALA A 25 -18.28 -28.21 -46.35
C ALA A 25 -18.50 -28.72 -44.91
N LEU A 26 -17.74 -28.17 -43.98
CA LEU A 26 -18.01 -28.27 -42.55
C LEU A 26 -19.35 -27.59 -42.29
N LYS A 27 -20.36 -28.38 -41.93
CA LYS A 27 -21.64 -27.90 -41.41
C LYS A 27 -21.35 -26.93 -40.26
N LYS A 28 -21.75 -25.66 -40.43
CA LYS A 28 -21.71 -24.66 -39.34
C LYS A 28 -22.46 -25.24 -38.15
N PRO A 29 -21.84 -25.41 -36.97
CA PRO A 29 -22.61 -25.70 -35.76
C PRO A 29 -23.57 -24.54 -35.54
N ALA A 30 -24.85 -24.86 -35.30
CA ALA A 30 -25.86 -23.88 -34.96
C ALA A 30 -25.33 -23.04 -33.78
N ALA A 31 -25.33 -21.71 -33.95
CA ALA A 31 -24.91 -20.79 -32.90
C ALA A 31 -25.80 -21.03 -31.68
N ALA A 32 -25.26 -21.67 -30.65
CA ALA A 32 -25.92 -21.80 -29.37
C ALA A 32 -26.23 -20.38 -28.89
N ALA A 33 -27.52 -20.06 -28.74
CA ALA A 33 -27.96 -18.77 -28.25
C ALA A 33 -27.27 -18.53 -26.90
N ALA A 34 -26.32 -17.59 -26.88
CA ALA A 34 -25.61 -17.21 -25.67
C ALA A 34 -26.65 -16.77 -24.64
N LYS A 35 -26.80 -17.54 -23.55
CA LYS A 35 -27.67 -17.15 -22.43
C LYS A 35 -27.21 -15.77 -21.96
N LYS A 36 -28.11 -14.79 -22.02
CA LYS A 36 -27.82 -13.45 -21.48
C LYS A 36 -27.42 -13.61 -20.02
N PRO A 37 -26.29 -13.03 -19.58
CA PRO A 37 -25.89 -13.10 -18.18
C PRO A 37 -27.01 -12.51 -17.32
N SER A 38 -27.59 -13.33 -16.44
CA SER A 38 -28.58 -12.85 -15.49
C SER A 38 -27.87 -12.00 -14.45
N VAL A 39 -28.25 -10.73 -14.32
CA VAL A 39 -27.74 -9.87 -13.27
C VAL A 39 -28.03 -10.54 -11.92
N PRO A 40 -27.04 -10.70 -11.03
CA PRO A 40 -27.25 -11.34 -9.74
C PRO A 40 -28.35 -10.59 -8.96
N LYS A 41 -29.21 -11.33 -8.27
CA LYS A 41 -30.25 -10.74 -7.42
C LYS A 41 -29.59 -10.21 -6.15
N VAL A 42 -29.32 -8.91 -6.13
CA VAL A 42 -28.64 -8.20 -5.03
C VAL A 42 -29.66 -7.67 -4.03
N ALA A 43 -29.31 -7.70 -2.74
CA ALA A 43 -30.12 -7.15 -1.65
C ALA A 43 -30.41 -5.66 -1.90
N LYS A 44 -31.60 -5.18 -1.52
CA LYS A 44 -32.06 -3.82 -1.85
C LYS A 44 -31.16 -2.73 -1.24
N GLU A 45 -30.63 -3.00 -0.06
CA GLU A 45 -29.74 -2.13 0.70
C GLU A 45 -28.44 -1.87 -0.07
N LEU A 46 -27.92 -2.90 -0.76
CA LEU A 46 -26.71 -2.78 -1.55
C LEU A 46 -26.93 -2.05 -2.88
N GLN A 47 -28.14 -2.12 -3.46
CA GLN A 47 -28.45 -1.41 -4.71
C GLN A 47 -28.41 0.12 -4.57
N ALA A 48 -28.49 0.63 -3.33
CA ALA A 48 -28.34 2.05 -3.04
C ALA A 48 -26.87 2.50 -2.98
N LEU A 49 -25.91 1.57 -2.96
CA LEU A 49 -24.49 1.92 -2.89
C LEU A 49 -24.01 2.56 -4.18
N GLU A 50 -23.14 3.55 -4.02
CA GLU A 50 -22.40 4.20 -5.08
C GLU A 50 -20.91 4.14 -4.76
N ALA A 51 -20.09 3.85 -5.78
CA ALA A 51 -18.65 3.87 -5.67
C ALA A 51 -18.06 5.05 -6.42
N LYS A 52 -17.31 5.90 -5.72
CA LYS A 52 -16.43 6.89 -6.32
C LYS A 52 -15.03 6.30 -6.44
N VAL A 53 -14.53 6.18 -7.67
CA VAL A 53 -13.18 5.66 -7.92
C VAL A 53 -12.25 6.82 -8.24
N VAL A 54 -11.32 7.08 -7.31
CA VAL A 54 -10.31 8.12 -7.47
C VAL A 54 -9.18 7.59 -8.34
N ASN A 55 -8.92 8.24 -9.49
CA ASN A 55 -7.82 7.87 -10.37
C ASN A 55 -7.19 9.07 -11.07
N LEU A 56 -5.87 9.02 -11.27
CA LEU A 56 -5.12 10.02 -12.02
C LEU A 56 -5.57 10.06 -13.49
N GLU A 57 -5.74 11.27 -14.03
CA GLU A 57 -6.13 11.46 -15.43
C GLU A 57 -5.15 10.78 -16.40
N ARG A 58 -3.84 10.96 -16.16
CA ARG A 58 -2.75 10.40 -16.98
C ARG A 58 -2.65 8.88 -16.97
N ARG A 59 -3.44 8.17 -16.15
CA ARG A 59 -3.49 6.70 -16.08
C ARG A 59 -4.84 6.14 -16.55
N PRO A 60 -5.24 6.37 -17.82
CA PRO A 60 -6.48 5.83 -18.35
C PRO A 60 -6.43 4.30 -18.49
N ASP A 61 -5.23 3.72 -18.59
CA ASP A 61 -4.99 2.27 -18.58
C ASP A 61 -5.54 1.62 -17.29
N ARG A 62 -5.22 2.21 -16.13
CA ARG A 62 -5.66 1.72 -14.82
C ARG A 62 -7.18 1.87 -14.68
N TRP A 63 -7.73 3.02 -15.09
CA TRP A 63 -9.17 3.25 -15.07
C TRP A 63 -9.92 2.20 -15.90
N LYS A 64 -9.53 1.99 -17.17
CA LYS A 64 -10.20 1.01 -18.04
C LYS A 64 -10.20 -0.40 -17.46
N ARG A 65 -9.10 -0.80 -16.80
CA ARG A 65 -9.00 -2.11 -16.15
C ARG A 65 -9.95 -2.23 -14.96
N VAL A 66 -10.00 -1.21 -14.10
CA VAL A 66 -10.90 -1.17 -12.94
C VAL A 66 -12.35 -1.10 -13.39
N GLU A 67 -12.66 -0.26 -14.36
CA GLU A 67 -14.00 -0.13 -14.94
C GLU A 67 -14.49 -1.45 -15.55
N ALA A 68 -13.64 -2.15 -16.31
CA ALA A 68 -13.96 -3.46 -16.86
C ALA A 68 -14.22 -4.51 -15.77
N ALA A 69 -13.39 -4.52 -14.72
CA ALA A 69 -13.56 -5.43 -13.59
C ALA A 69 -14.87 -5.13 -12.82
N LEU A 70 -15.15 -3.86 -12.52
CA LEU A 70 -16.37 -3.44 -11.83
C LEU A 70 -17.61 -3.76 -12.65
N LYS A 71 -17.61 -3.50 -13.97
CA LYS A 71 -18.73 -3.86 -14.85
C LYS A 71 -18.95 -5.37 -14.94
N LYS A 72 -17.88 -6.16 -14.89
CA LYS A 72 -17.94 -7.62 -14.95
C LYS A 72 -18.45 -8.23 -13.64
N GLU A 73 -17.88 -7.83 -12.52
CA GLU A 73 -18.14 -8.45 -11.22
C GLU A 73 -19.33 -7.79 -10.48
N LEU A 74 -19.54 -6.49 -10.68
CA LEU A 74 -20.53 -5.67 -9.97
C LEU A 74 -21.39 -4.83 -10.95
N PRO A 75 -22.10 -5.46 -11.91
CA PRO A 75 -22.87 -4.74 -12.93
C PRO A 75 -24.02 -3.88 -12.37
N TRP A 76 -24.41 -4.12 -11.12
CA TRP A 76 -25.46 -3.39 -10.40
C TRP A 76 -24.95 -2.15 -9.66
N LEU A 77 -23.64 -2.03 -9.45
CA LEU A 77 -23.05 -0.93 -8.69
C LEU A 77 -22.93 0.32 -9.57
N LYS A 78 -23.43 1.45 -9.07
CA LYS A 78 -23.18 2.76 -9.71
C LYS A 78 -21.75 3.16 -9.43
N VAL A 79 -20.97 3.36 -10.48
CA VAL A 79 -19.55 3.74 -10.37
C VAL A 79 -19.34 5.06 -11.07
N GLU A 80 -18.79 6.03 -10.36
CA GLU A 80 -18.35 7.31 -10.93
C GLU A 80 -16.83 7.43 -10.81
N ARG A 81 -16.19 7.90 -11.88
CA ARG A 81 -14.76 8.23 -11.86
C ARG A 81 -14.58 9.62 -11.27
N PHE A 82 -13.81 9.71 -10.19
CA PHE A 82 -13.35 10.97 -9.63
C PHE A 82 -11.89 11.19 -10.04
N LEU A 83 -11.57 12.34 -10.64
CA LEU A 83 -10.21 12.63 -11.07
C LEU A 83 -9.36 13.02 -9.86
N ALA A 84 -8.25 12.31 -9.67
CA ALA A 84 -7.26 12.67 -8.67
C ALA A 84 -6.41 13.86 -9.14
N SER A 85 -6.08 14.77 -8.22
CA SER A 85 -5.09 15.82 -8.46
C SER A 85 -3.74 15.19 -8.80
N ASP A 86 -3.08 15.70 -9.85
CA ASP A 86 -1.76 15.24 -10.26
C ASP A 86 -0.70 16.21 -9.71
N GLY A 87 -0.18 15.91 -8.53
CA GLY A 87 0.86 16.72 -7.87
C GLY A 87 2.14 16.93 -8.69
N SER A 88 2.32 16.18 -9.79
CA SER A 88 3.47 16.36 -10.71
C SER A 88 3.22 17.43 -11.78
N LYS A 89 1.96 17.83 -11.98
CA LYS A 89 1.55 18.76 -13.04
C LYS A 89 0.91 20.03 -12.50
N SER A 90 0.14 19.92 -11.43
CA SER A 90 -0.54 21.03 -10.78
C SER A 90 0.05 21.25 -9.39
N ILE A 91 0.32 22.50 -9.07
CA ILE A 91 0.61 22.90 -7.70
C ILE A 91 -0.70 22.83 -6.93
N ILE A 92 -0.76 21.96 -5.93
CA ILE A 92 -1.89 21.92 -4.99
C ILE A 92 -1.65 23.07 -3.99
N PRO A 93 -2.60 24.01 -3.85
CA PRO A 93 -2.47 25.10 -2.89
C PRO A 93 -2.28 24.54 -1.47
N GLU A 94 -1.41 25.15 -0.68
CA GLU A 94 -1.09 24.66 0.67
C GLU A 94 -2.31 24.73 1.59
N GLU A 95 -3.21 25.68 1.35
CA GLU A 95 -4.50 25.82 2.01
C GLU A 95 -5.48 24.66 1.75
N GLU A 96 -5.29 23.89 0.67
CA GLU A 96 -6.07 22.68 0.36
C GLU A 96 -5.45 21.41 0.95
N VAL A 97 -4.26 21.51 1.55
CA VAL A 97 -3.52 20.38 2.11
C VAL A 97 -3.56 20.44 3.64
N SER A 98 -4.00 19.36 4.28
CA SER A 98 -3.90 19.26 5.73
C SER A 98 -2.44 19.13 6.13
N MET A 99 -1.88 20.16 6.75
CA MET A 99 -0.48 20.15 7.20
C MET A 99 -0.29 19.46 8.54
N LYS A 100 -1.41 19.27 9.26
CA LYS A 100 -1.46 18.69 10.59
C LYS A 100 -2.42 17.52 10.61
N TRP A 101 -2.16 16.56 11.47
CA TRP A 101 -3.08 15.48 11.76
C TRP A 101 -3.09 15.18 13.26
N ASN A 102 -4.18 14.59 13.73
CA ASN A 102 -4.34 14.24 15.14
C ASN A 102 -4.25 12.72 15.29
N THR A 103 -3.45 12.27 16.26
CA THR A 103 -3.16 10.84 16.44
C THR A 103 -4.31 10.05 17.08
N SER A 104 -5.29 10.68 17.72
CA SER A 104 -6.33 10.01 18.55
C SER A 104 -7.02 8.83 17.88
N ARG A 105 -7.30 8.95 16.58
CA ARG A 105 -7.97 7.89 15.82
C ARG A 105 -7.01 6.80 15.39
N ASN A 106 -5.82 7.17 14.92
CA ASN A 106 -4.81 6.20 14.46
C ASN A 106 -4.12 5.48 15.62
N ALA A 107 -4.11 6.07 16.82
CA ALA A 107 -3.50 5.48 18.01
C ALA A 107 -4.09 4.11 18.38
N ASN A 108 -5.32 3.83 17.97
CA ASN A 108 -5.95 2.52 18.16
C ASN A 108 -5.44 1.44 17.20
N PHE A 109 -4.72 1.83 16.15
CA PHE A 109 -4.30 0.95 15.05
C PHE A 109 -2.79 1.01 14.80
N ALA A 110 -2.08 1.87 15.52
CA ALA A 110 -0.68 2.16 15.29
C ALA A 110 0.17 1.78 16.51
N ASP A 111 1.44 1.58 16.20
CA ASP A 111 2.44 0.96 17.05
C ASP A 111 3.09 1.99 18.00
N PHE A 112 2.28 2.73 18.76
CA PHE A 112 2.74 3.77 19.69
C PHE A 112 3.21 3.21 21.04
N TYR A 113 4.07 2.20 21.00
CA TYR A 113 4.67 1.63 22.20
C TYR A 113 6.05 2.24 22.47
N GLU A 114 6.28 2.60 23.73
CA GLU A 114 7.51 3.19 24.22
C GLU A 114 8.02 2.42 25.43
N TRP A 115 9.34 2.30 25.53
CA TRP A 115 10.00 1.88 26.77
C TRP A 115 10.13 3.09 27.69
N ALA A 116 9.62 2.97 28.92
CA ALA A 116 9.66 4.03 29.92
C ALA A 116 10.29 3.54 31.22
N PHE A 117 11.02 4.43 31.88
CA PHE A 117 11.53 4.21 33.24
C PHE A 117 10.38 4.11 34.25
N GLU A 118 10.69 3.64 35.46
CA GLU A 118 9.69 3.49 36.53
C GLU A 118 9.05 4.81 36.98
N ASP A 119 9.76 5.92 36.84
CA ASP A 119 9.24 7.28 37.08
C ASP A 119 8.29 7.78 35.97
N GLY A 120 8.12 6.99 34.91
CA GLY A 120 7.29 7.29 33.77
C GLY A 120 7.97 8.13 32.69
N THR A 121 9.26 8.44 32.81
CA THR A 121 10.03 9.11 31.77
C THR A 121 10.24 8.17 30.58
N THR A 122 9.89 8.63 29.37
CA THR A 122 10.13 7.87 28.14
C THR A 122 11.65 7.76 27.87
N TRP A 123 12.14 6.56 27.61
CA TRP A 123 13.50 6.33 27.12
C TRP A 123 13.54 6.39 25.59
N MET A 124 12.84 5.47 24.91
CA MET A 124 12.75 5.43 23.44
C MET A 124 11.54 4.64 22.94
N TRP A 125 11.30 4.69 21.63
CA TRP A 125 10.29 3.86 20.97
C TRP A 125 10.67 2.39 21.00
N ALA A 126 9.66 1.53 21.13
CA ALA A 126 9.87 0.08 21.18
C ALA A 126 10.54 -0.45 19.90
N ALA A 127 10.23 0.14 18.74
CA ALA A 127 10.82 -0.22 17.45
C ALA A 127 12.31 0.11 17.33
N ASP A 128 12.77 1.12 18.07
CA ASP A 128 14.14 1.64 17.96
C ASP A 128 15.09 0.98 19.00
N ALA A 129 14.53 0.34 20.03
CA ALA A 129 15.29 -0.35 21.08
C ALA A 129 16.24 -1.47 20.63
N PRO A 130 15.96 -2.21 19.54
CA PRO A 130 16.90 -3.19 18.99
C PRO A 130 18.08 -2.56 18.23
N GLU A 131 18.01 -1.27 17.87
CA GLU A 131 19.11 -0.59 17.18
C GLU A 131 20.25 -0.34 18.17
N GLU A 132 21.50 -0.55 17.72
CA GLU A 132 22.67 -0.36 18.58
C GLU A 132 22.81 1.11 19.00
N ASP A 133 22.45 1.42 20.24
CA ASP A 133 22.76 2.71 20.87
C ASP A 133 24.21 2.68 21.39
N ASP A 134 25.04 3.63 20.97
CA ASP A 134 26.45 3.74 21.42
C ASP A 134 26.60 3.97 22.93
N THR A 135 25.53 4.42 23.58
CA THR A 135 25.49 4.84 24.99
C THR A 135 24.88 3.79 25.91
N TRP A 136 23.92 3.02 25.38
CA TRP A 136 23.10 2.09 26.16
C TRP A 136 23.17 0.67 25.60
N LYS A 137 23.06 -0.30 26.49
CA LYS A 137 22.82 -1.70 26.13
C LYS A 137 21.45 -2.08 26.66
N PHE A 138 20.56 -2.45 25.76
CA PHE A 138 19.22 -2.91 26.09
C PHE A 138 19.15 -4.43 26.04
N THR A 139 18.56 -5.02 27.07
CA THR A 139 18.20 -6.43 27.11
C THR A 139 16.75 -6.53 27.52
N GLU A 140 15.92 -7.11 26.67
CA GLU A 140 14.54 -7.41 27.04
C GLU A 140 14.48 -8.60 28.00
N ASN A 141 13.62 -8.52 29.02
CA ASN A 141 13.44 -9.58 29.99
C ASN A 141 12.26 -10.47 29.58
N GLY A 142 12.50 -11.76 29.32
CA GLY A 142 11.47 -12.76 29.03
C GLY A 142 11.58 -13.37 27.64
N ASP A 143 10.49 -13.98 27.18
CA ASP A 143 10.36 -14.52 25.82
C ASP A 143 10.21 -13.33 24.86
N GLY A 144 11.35 -12.83 24.39
CA GLY A 144 11.52 -11.55 23.69
C GLY A 144 10.37 -11.12 22.78
N PHE A 145 10.06 -9.83 22.87
CA PHE A 145 9.05 -9.17 22.07
C PHE A 145 9.54 -9.03 20.64
N SER A 146 9.11 -9.96 19.79
CA SER A 146 9.64 -10.03 18.43
C SER A 146 9.14 -8.87 17.57
N TYR A 147 7.90 -8.39 17.77
CA TYR A 147 7.28 -7.32 16.98
C TYR A 147 6.16 -6.60 17.73
N ILE A 148 5.92 -5.32 17.42
CA ILE A 148 4.84 -4.51 18.00
C ILE A 148 3.44 -5.14 17.80
N ARG A 149 3.28 -5.97 16.75
CA ARG A 149 2.05 -6.74 16.50
C ARG A 149 1.73 -7.78 17.56
N ASP A 150 2.74 -8.25 18.28
CA ASP A 150 2.60 -9.19 19.38
C ASP A 150 2.46 -8.44 20.72
N ALA A 151 2.34 -7.10 20.70
CA ALA A 151 2.14 -6.28 21.90
C ALA A 151 0.95 -6.83 22.66
N PRO A 152 1.12 -7.12 23.96
CA PRO A 152 0.00 -7.24 24.87
C PRO A 152 -0.99 -6.11 24.56
N THR A 153 -2.25 -6.46 24.33
CA THR A 153 -3.27 -5.41 24.20
C THR A 153 -3.17 -4.48 25.41
N PHE A 154 -3.58 -3.21 25.28
CA PHE A 154 -3.53 -2.20 26.34
C PHE A 154 -4.10 -2.66 27.71
N HIS A 155 -4.81 -3.79 27.74
CA HIS A 155 -5.51 -4.36 28.89
C HIS A 155 -4.85 -5.61 29.50
N GLU A 156 -3.64 -6.00 29.09
CA GLU A 156 -2.95 -7.17 29.66
C GLU A 156 -2.27 -6.90 31.01
N LYS A 157 -2.11 -7.99 31.79
CA LYS A 157 -1.95 -7.94 33.25
C LYS A 157 -0.60 -7.43 33.75
N GLU A 158 0.49 -7.60 33.02
CA GLU A 158 1.78 -7.00 33.35
C GLU A 158 2.54 -6.64 32.06
N PRO A 159 2.98 -5.38 31.89
CA PRO A 159 3.73 -4.99 30.70
C PRO A 159 5.11 -5.68 30.66
N PRO A 160 5.61 -6.05 29.48
CA PRO A 160 6.99 -6.49 29.30
C PRO A 160 7.98 -5.52 29.94
N THR A 161 9.09 -6.06 30.45
CA THR A 161 10.14 -5.27 31.09
C THR A 161 11.45 -5.47 30.35
N GLY A 162 12.34 -4.49 30.46
CA GLY A 162 13.69 -4.59 29.92
C GLY A 162 14.69 -3.97 30.89
N THR A 163 15.94 -4.34 30.70
CA THR A 163 17.09 -3.85 31.46
C THR A 163 17.94 -2.99 30.55
N LEU A 164 18.16 -1.75 30.96
CA LEU A 164 19.14 -0.85 30.35
C LEU A 164 20.42 -0.86 31.16
N GLU A 165 21.54 -0.94 30.46
CA GLU A 165 22.87 -0.77 31.05
C GLU A 165 23.57 0.39 30.34
N LYS A 166 23.98 1.40 31.11
CA LYS A 166 24.75 2.52 30.59
C LYS A 166 26.18 2.06 30.35
N LYS A 167 26.63 1.99 29.09
CA LYS A 167 27.95 1.42 28.73
C LYS A 167 29.12 2.12 29.43
N ALA A 168 29.00 3.43 29.67
CA ALA A 168 30.04 4.24 30.29
C ALA A 168 30.22 3.99 31.81
N THR A 169 29.14 3.71 32.54
CA THR A 169 29.15 3.62 34.02
C THR A 169 28.84 2.21 34.53
N GLY A 170 28.25 1.36 33.71
CA GLY A 170 27.72 0.05 34.10
C GLY A 170 26.44 0.12 34.92
N GLU A 171 25.85 1.31 35.11
CA GLU A 171 24.61 1.48 35.86
C GLU A 171 23.44 0.82 35.12
N LYS A 172 22.59 0.12 35.88
CA LYS A 172 21.46 -0.62 35.35
C LYS A 172 20.13 0.02 35.75
N PHE A 173 19.22 0.10 34.79
CA PHE A 173 17.90 0.67 34.96
C PHE A 173 16.85 -0.30 34.43
N THR A 174 15.71 -0.34 35.10
CA THR A 174 14.55 -1.12 34.65
C THR A 174 13.63 -0.22 33.84
N VAL A 175 13.21 -0.69 32.67
CA VAL A 175 12.18 -0.05 31.85
C VAL A 175 11.00 -0.98 31.63
N LYS A 176 9.83 -0.40 31.40
CA LYS A 176 8.59 -1.11 31.12
C LYS A 176 8.04 -0.67 29.78
N LEU A 177 7.56 -1.61 28.99
CA LEU A 177 6.88 -1.33 27.74
C LEU A 177 5.50 -0.77 28.07
N ARG A 178 5.12 0.35 27.46
CA ARG A 178 3.77 0.89 27.62
C ARG A 178 3.30 1.52 26.33
N PHE A 179 1.98 1.60 26.19
CA PHE A 179 1.39 2.45 25.17
C PHE A 179 1.56 3.92 25.56
N ALA A 180 2.00 4.75 24.62
CA ALA A 180 2.12 6.19 24.79
C ALA A 180 0.73 6.85 24.81
N THR A 181 0.09 6.89 25.99
CA THR A 181 -1.30 7.34 26.20
C THR A 181 -1.60 8.74 25.69
N LYS A 182 -0.57 9.60 25.58
CA LYS A 182 -0.64 10.93 24.96
C LYS A 182 -1.26 10.92 23.56
N TYR A 183 -1.18 9.80 22.83
CA TYR A 183 -1.74 9.69 21.49
C TYR A 183 -3.21 9.29 21.41
N LEU A 184 -3.86 8.83 22.50
CA LEU A 184 -5.24 8.30 22.46
C LEU A 184 -6.32 9.38 22.56
N ASN A 185 -6.30 10.21 23.60
CA ASN A 185 -7.36 11.20 23.83
C ASN A 185 -6.83 12.38 24.67
N PRO A 186 -6.76 13.62 24.15
CA PRO A 186 -7.26 14.08 22.84
C PRO A 186 -6.36 13.71 21.65
N GLY A 187 -5.28 12.97 21.88
CA GLY A 187 -4.21 12.72 20.91
C GLY A 187 -3.28 13.92 20.75
N GLU A 188 -2.18 13.73 20.03
CA GLU A 188 -1.25 14.81 19.70
C GLU A 188 -1.50 15.31 18.29
N THR A 189 -1.30 16.61 18.09
CA THR A 189 -1.30 17.21 16.77
C THR A 189 0.11 17.17 16.21
N GLN A 190 0.32 16.39 15.16
CA GLN A 190 1.61 16.23 14.51
C GLN A 190 1.61 16.87 13.13
N LEU A 191 2.78 17.33 12.69
CA LEU A 191 2.98 17.78 11.31
C LEU A 191 3.07 16.55 10.41
N MET A 192 2.39 16.59 9.27
CA MET A 192 2.59 15.55 8.25
C MET A 192 4.02 15.65 7.69
N SER A 193 4.71 14.52 7.63
CA SER A 193 6.04 14.42 7.02
C SER A 193 6.01 14.75 5.52
N GLY A 194 7.17 15.00 4.92
CA GLY A 194 7.27 15.18 3.46
C GLY A 194 6.75 13.99 2.65
N GLY A 195 6.91 12.76 3.14
CA GLY A 195 6.39 11.55 2.50
C GLY A 195 4.87 11.40 2.64
N GLU A 196 4.32 11.72 3.81
CA GLU A 196 2.87 11.74 4.04
C GLU A 196 2.17 12.85 3.24
N ARG A 197 2.84 14.00 3.10
CA ARG A 197 2.44 15.08 2.17
C ARG A 197 2.73 14.72 0.71
N GLY A 198 3.63 13.79 0.45
CA GLY A 198 4.19 13.47 -0.87
C GLY A 198 3.20 12.81 -1.83
N CYS A 199 2.07 12.29 -1.32
CA CYS A 199 0.93 11.94 -2.18
C CYS A 199 0.28 13.18 -2.82
N ALA A 200 0.37 14.36 -2.20
CA ALA A 200 -0.09 15.64 -2.74
C ALA A 200 1.01 16.39 -3.51
N HIS A 201 2.26 16.30 -3.06
CA HIS A 201 3.41 16.97 -3.68
C HIS A 201 4.39 15.94 -4.22
N SER A 202 4.07 15.29 -5.34
CA SER A 202 5.06 14.41 -5.97
C SER A 202 6.26 15.27 -6.39
N HIS A 203 7.41 14.95 -5.79
CA HIS A 203 8.71 15.58 -5.93
C HIS A 203 8.96 16.24 -7.30
N ARG A 204 9.30 17.54 -7.29
CA ARG A 204 9.95 18.21 -8.41
C ARG A 204 11.36 17.64 -8.62
#